data_AF-A0A9J7BL76-F1
#
_entry.id   AF-A0A9J7BL76-F1
#
_cell.length_a   1.000
_cell.length_b   1.000
_cell.length_c   1.000
_cell.angle_alpha   90.00
_cell.angle_beta   90.00
_cell.angle_gamma   90.00
#
_symmetry.space_group_name_H-M   'P 1'
#
loop_
_entity.id
_entity.type
_entity.pdbx_description
1 polymer ?
#
loop_
_entity_poly.entity_id
_entity_poly.type
_entity_poly.pdbx_seq_one_letter_code
_entity_poly.pdbx_strand_id
1 'polypeptide(L)'
;MRGVVLVFATATLLAIAQEAPPGSPDRPLIDPVLSKPPDKNAQMQMQQQQQTKKASYEAANTERRRQIADDSSKILELATELKKEVDKTDKDTLSINVIRKAEMIEKLAKGVREKMKLTAGGPS
;
A
#
# COMPACT_ATOMS: atom_id res chain seq x y z
N MET A 1 52.54 -20.87 19.10
CA MET A 1 53.26 -20.47 20.34
C MET A 1 52.65 -19.18 20.84
N ARG A 2 52.42 -19.12 22.16
CA ARG A 2 51.79 -18.01 22.89
C ARG A 2 52.73 -16.82 22.96
N GLY A 3 52.21 -15.59 22.91
CA GLY A 3 52.92 -14.37 23.25
C GLY A 3 51.95 -13.36 23.84
N VAL A 4 52.25 -12.90 25.05
CA VAL A 4 51.37 -12.24 26.04
C VAL A 4 51.60 -10.73 26.04
N VAL A 5 50.50 -9.98 26.10
CA VAL A 5 50.19 -8.72 26.83
C VAL A 5 51.26 -7.62 26.93
N LEU A 6 50.86 -6.38 26.60
CA LEU A 6 51.10 -5.26 27.52
C LEU A 6 50.05 -4.14 27.36
N VAL A 7 49.33 -3.93 28.46
CA VAL A 7 48.41 -2.82 28.74
C VAL A 7 49.26 -1.58 29.03
N PHE A 8 48.96 -0.46 28.38
CA PHE A 8 49.34 0.86 28.86
C PHE A 8 48.09 1.69 29.09
N ALA A 9 47.74 1.84 30.37
CA ALA A 9 46.83 2.84 30.85
C ALA A 9 47.57 4.19 30.88
N THR A 10 47.05 5.20 30.20
CA THR A 10 47.32 6.60 30.56
C THR A 10 46.03 7.40 30.45
N ALA A 11 45.48 7.74 31.61
CA ALA A 11 44.44 8.74 31.74
C ALA A 11 45.11 10.11 31.69
N THR A 12 44.74 10.93 30.71
CA THR A 12 44.99 12.37 30.74
C THR A 12 43.68 13.09 30.44
N LEU A 13 43.05 13.63 31.48
CA LEU A 13 42.10 14.71 31.33
C LEU A 13 42.90 15.96 30.94
N LEU A 14 42.74 16.43 29.71
CA LEU A 14 42.98 17.82 29.37
C LEU A 14 41.61 18.49 29.18
N ALA A 15 41.35 19.47 30.02
CA ALA A 15 40.23 20.38 29.90
C ALA A 15 40.33 21.13 28.57
N ILE A 16 39.41 20.84 27.66
CA ILE A 16 39.13 21.76 26.55
C ILE A 16 38.24 22.87 27.10
N ALA A 17 38.85 24.04 27.32
CA ALA A 17 38.10 25.28 27.38
C ALA A 17 37.43 25.45 26.01
N GLN A 18 36.11 25.21 25.94
CA GLN A 18 35.33 25.59 24.76
C GLN A 18 35.12 27.10 24.80
N GLU A 19 36.03 27.78 24.12
CA GLU A 19 35.86 29.14 23.62
C GLU A 19 34.50 29.25 22.92
N ALA A 20 33.63 30.14 23.41
CA ALA A 20 32.34 30.39 22.80
C ALA A 20 32.56 31.02 21.41
N PRO A 21 32.06 30.43 20.32
CA PRO A 21 32.15 31.08 19.02
C PRO A 21 31.19 32.29 18.98
N PRO A 22 31.68 33.47 18.59
CA PRO A 22 30.84 34.65 18.41
C PRO A 22 30.07 34.52 17.09
N GLY A 23 28.74 34.63 17.17
CA GLY A 23 27.86 35.06 16.09
C GLY A 23 27.73 34.13 14.86
N SER A 24 26.54 33.53 14.70
CA SER A 24 25.96 33.23 13.39
C SER A 24 24.42 33.20 13.49
N PRO A 25 23.72 33.58 12.40
CA PRO A 25 22.39 34.21 12.42
C PRO A 25 21.23 33.20 12.38
N ASP A 26 20.05 33.70 12.76
CA ASP A 26 18.72 33.16 12.45
C ASP A 26 18.53 31.64 12.63
N ARG A 27 18.36 31.23 13.89
CA ARG A 27 17.47 30.10 14.16
C ARG A 27 16.05 30.56 13.79
N PRO A 28 15.30 29.88 12.90
CA PRO A 28 13.86 30.09 12.86
C PRO A 28 13.34 29.80 14.27
N LEU A 29 12.85 30.85 14.94
CA LEU A 29 12.06 30.73 16.16
C LEU A 29 10.84 29.91 15.77
N ILE A 30 10.91 28.58 15.93
CA ILE A 30 9.71 27.76 15.98
C ILE A 30 9.01 28.22 17.25
N ASP A 31 8.03 29.11 17.10
CA ASP A 31 7.21 29.59 18.19
C ASP A 31 6.63 28.38 18.93
N PRO A 32 7.01 28.11 20.20
CA PRO A 32 6.51 26.96 20.95
C PRO A 32 4.99 27.00 21.14
N VAL A 33 4.37 28.15 20.86
CA VAL A 33 2.94 28.43 20.96
C VAL A 33 2.10 27.66 19.92
N LEU A 34 2.71 27.15 18.83
CA LEU A 34 2.01 26.37 17.81
C LEU A 34 1.87 24.86 18.14
N SER A 35 2.52 24.37 19.21
CA SER A 35 2.44 22.97 19.65
C SER A 35 1.44 22.76 20.79
N LYS A 36 0.31 23.48 20.80
CA LYS A 36 -0.78 23.19 21.76
C LYS A 36 -1.49 21.91 21.29
N PRO A 37 -1.58 20.86 22.12
CA PRO A 37 -2.36 19.69 21.74
C PRO A 37 -3.80 20.14 21.47
N PRO A 38 -4.47 19.57 20.44
CA PRO A 38 -5.84 19.94 20.11
C PRO A 38 -6.74 19.80 21.34
N ASP A 39 -7.70 20.71 21.53
CA ASP A 39 -8.64 20.60 22.64
C ASP A 39 -9.55 19.36 22.49
N LYS A 40 -10.33 19.04 23.51
CA LYS A 40 -11.20 17.84 23.52
C LYS A 40 -12.21 17.82 22.37
N ASN A 41 -12.75 18.98 21.97
CA ASN A 41 -13.72 19.08 20.89
C ASN A 41 -13.03 18.86 19.53
N ALA A 42 -11.85 19.42 19.33
CA ALA A 42 -11.02 19.18 18.16
C ALA A 42 -10.57 17.71 18.07
N GLN A 43 -10.22 17.08 19.20
CA GLN A 43 -9.89 15.66 19.27
C GLN A 43 -11.08 14.76 18.88
N MET A 44 -12.29 15.03 19.41
CA MET A 44 -13.49 14.28 19.04
C MET A 44 -13.81 14.43 17.55
N GLN A 45 -13.72 15.63 17.00
CA GLN A 45 -13.95 15.86 15.56
C GLN A 45 -12.95 15.09 14.69
N MET A 46 -11.66 15.09 15.06
CA MET A 46 -10.65 14.30 14.36
C MET A 46 -10.92 12.79 14.45
N GLN A 47 -11.31 12.28 15.62
CA GLN A 47 -11.67 10.86 15.79
C GLN A 47 -12.87 10.49 14.92
N GLN A 48 -13.91 11.32 14.91
CA GLN A 48 -15.09 11.09 14.09
C GLN A 48 -14.74 11.12 12.60
N GLN A 49 -13.92 12.07 12.17
CA GLN A 49 -13.47 12.15 10.77
C GLN A 49 -12.60 10.93 10.38
N GLN A 50 -11.76 10.42 11.28
CA GLN A 50 -11.00 9.19 11.07
C GLN A 50 -11.92 7.98 10.96
N GLN A 51 -12.94 7.87 11.82
CA GLN A 51 -13.93 6.79 11.76
C GLN A 51 -14.71 6.81 10.44
N THR A 52 -15.19 7.97 10.01
CA THR A 52 -15.88 8.11 8.72
C THR A 52 -14.99 7.70 7.54
N LYS A 53 -13.71 8.13 7.56
CA LYS A 53 -12.73 7.71 6.55
C LYS A 53 -12.56 6.19 6.54
N LYS A 54 -12.33 5.56 7.70
CA LYS A 54 -12.18 4.11 7.85
C LYS A 54 -13.39 3.36 7.30
N ALA A 55 -14.60 3.75 7.72
CA ALA A 55 -15.84 3.16 7.23
C ALA A 55 -15.99 3.27 5.71
N SER A 56 -15.63 4.43 5.13
CA SER A 56 -15.64 4.63 3.68
C SER A 56 -14.65 3.71 2.96
N TYR A 57 -13.44 3.52 3.49
CA TYR A 57 -12.46 2.62 2.91
C TYR A 57 -12.89 1.16 2.99
N GLU A 58 -13.45 0.73 4.11
CA GLU A 58 -13.97 -0.63 4.31
C GLU A 58 -15.13 -0.94 3.36
N ALA A 59 -16.05 0.00 3.19
CA ALA A 59 -17.15 -0.13 2.24
C ALA A 59 -16.65 -0.25 0.79
N ALA A 60 -15.71 0.62 0.38
CA ALA A 60 -15.11 0.56 -0.96
C ALA A 60 -14.35 -0.76 -1.21
N ASN A 61 -13.63 -1.25 -0.21
CA ASN A 61 -12.93 -2.54 -0.30
C ASN A 61 -13.92 -3.71 -0.40
N THR A 62 -15.03 -3.65 0.34
CA THR A 62 -16.05 -4.70 0.29
C THR A 62 -16.72 -4.77 -1.07
N GLU A 63 -17.12 -3.63 -1.65
CA GLU A 63 -17.68 -3.62 -3.01
C GLU A 63 -16.66 -4.09 -4.05
N ARG A 64 -15.38 -3.72 -3.91
CA ARG A 64 -14.33 -4.20 -4.82
C ARG A 64 -14.15 -5.72 -4.75
N ARG A 65 -14.16 -6.31 -3.55
CA ARG A 65 -14.12 -7.77 -3.38
C ARG A 65 -15.32 -8.44 -4.04
N ARG A 66 -16.51 -7.85 -3.90
CA ARG A 66 -17.75 -8.33 -4.53
C ARG A 66 -17.61 -8.34 -6.06
N GLN A 67 -17.16 -7.24 -6.65
CA GLN A 67 -16.95 -7.13 -8.09
C GLN A 67 -15.90 -8.13 -8.61
N ILE A 68 -14.81 -8.35 -7.87
CA ILE A 68 -13.82 -9.37 -8.20
C ILE A 68 -14.46 -10.77 -8.23
N ALA A 69 -15.27 -11.11 -7.22
CA ALA A 69 -15.94 -12.40 -7.14
C ALA A 69 -16.97 -12.60 -8.28
N ASP A 70 -17.74 -11.57 -8.60
CA ASP A 70 -18.72 -11.59 -9.68
C ASP A 70 -18.03 -11.75 -11.05
N ASP A 71 -17.02 -10.93 -11.34
CA ASP A 71 -16.27 -11.00 -12.59
C ASP A 71 -15.56 -12.36 -12.73
N SER A 72 -15.02 -12.91 -11.64
CA SER A 72 -14.37 -14.22 -11.64
C SER A 72 -15.36 -15.36 -11.92
N SER A 73 -16.56 -15.28 -11.33
CA SER A 73 -17.65 -16.21 -11.64
C SER A 73 -18.03 -16.15 -13.12
N LYS A 74 -18.11 -14.94 -13.70
CA LYS A 74 -18.43 -14.78 -15.11
C LYS A 74 -17.33 -15.29 -16.04
N ILE A 75 -16.06 -15.12 -15.67
CA ILE A 75 -14.93 -15.71 -16.40
C ILE A 75 -15.05 -17.24 -16.42
N LEU A 76 -15.37 -17.86 -15.29
CA LEU A 76 -15.50 -19.32 -15.20
C LEU A 76 -16.65 -19.85 -16.07
N GLU A 77 -17.80 -19.16 -16.06
CA GLU A 77 -18.94 -19.47 -16.93
C GLU A 77 -18.55 -19.37 -18.41
N LEU A 78 -17.98 -18.24 -18.83
CA LEU A 78 -17.55 -18.03 -20.22
C LEU A 78 -16.48 -19.03 -20.65
N ALA A 79 -15.53 -19.38 -19.77
CA ALA A 79 -14.51 -20.38 -20.07
C ALA A 79 -15.12 -21.79 -20.25
N THR A 80 -16.13 -22.12 -19.44
CA THR A 80 -16.87 -23.39 -19.58
C THR A 80 -17.63 -23.44 -20.90
N GLU A 81 -18.29 -22.34 -21.28
CA GLU A 81 -18.98 -22.23 -22.57
C GLU A 81 -18.03 -22.26 -23.75
N LEU A 82 -16.91 -21.52 -23.66
CA LEU A 82 -15.86 -21.51 -24.66
C LEU A 82 -15.34 -22.92 -24.92
N LYS A 83 -15.09 -23.68 -23.84
CA LYS A 83 -14.69 -25.09 -23.96
C LYS A 83 -15.73 -25.93 -24.69
N LYS A 84 -17.01 -25.80 -24.32
CA LYS A 84 -18.11 -26.53 -24.98
C LYS A 84 -18.23 -26.19 -26.46
N GLU A 85 -18.01 -24.93 -26.84
CA GLU A 85 -18.07 -24.50 -28.24
C GLU A 85 -16.86 -25.01 -29.03
N VAL A 86 -15.65 -24.92 -28.46
CA VAL A 86 -14.42 -25.44 -29.06
C VAL A 86 -14.48 -26.95 -29.24
N ASP A 87 -14.99 -27.70 -28.25
CA ASP A 87 -15.13 -29.15 -28.32
C ASP A 87 -16.14 -29.60 -29.40
N LYS A 88 -17.03 -28.70 -29.87
CA LYS A 88 -18.03 -28.97 -30.91
C LYS A 88 -17.58 -28.53 -32.31
N THR A 89 -16.60 -27.65 -32.42
CA THR A 89 -16.09 -27.17 -33.71
C THR A 89 -15.00 -28.10 -34.25
N ASP A 90 -15.00 -28.33 -35.56
CA ASP A 90 -13.92 -29.06 -36.23
C ASP A 90 -12.61 -28.24 -36.21
N LYS A 91 -11.46 -28.94 -36.25
CA LYS A 91 -10.11 -28.36 -36.06
C LYS A 91 -9.80 -27.15 -36.95
N ASP A 92 -10.46 -27.04 -38.10
CA ASP A 92 -10.20 -25.99 -39.10
C ASP A 92 -11.24 -24.85 -39.06
N THR A 93 -12.18 -24.88 -38.11
CA THR A 93 -13.27 -23.91 -38.01
C THR A 93 -13.31 -23.21 -36.66
N LEU A 94 -12.79 -21.99 -36.60
CA LEU A 94 -12.96 -21.11 -35.44
C LEU A 94 -14.26 -20.32 -35.57
N SER A 95 -15.21 -20.54 -34.65
CA SER A 95 -16.47 -19.79 -34.62
C SER A 95 -16.26 -18.35 -34.12
N ILE A 96 -17.01 -17.40 -34.70
CA ILE A 96 -17.05 -16.01 -34.23
C ILE A 96 -17.47 -15.94 -32.76
N ASN A 97 -18.32 -16.86 -32.30
CA ASN A 97 -18.74 -16.92 -30.91
C ASN A 97 -17.58 -17.26 -29.95
N VAL A 98 -16.70 -18.18 -30.36
CA VAL A 98 -15.49 -18.55 -29.61
C VAL A 98 -14.57 -17.34 -29.47
N ILE A 99 -14.35 -16.59 -30.56
CA ILE A 99 -13.52 -15.37 -30.55
C ILE A 99 -14.09 -14.35 -29.57
N ARG A 100 -15.39 -14.03 -29.69
CA ARG A 100 -16.05 -13.04 -28.81
C ARG A 100 -16.00 -13.44 -27.34
N LYS A 101 -16.24 -14.72 -27.03
CA LYS A 101 -16.14 -15.21 -25.64
C LYS A 101 -14.71 -15.09 -25.10
N ALA A 102 -13.70 -15.40 -25.90
CA ALA A 102 -12.31 -15.22 -25.51
C ALA A 102 -11.95 -13.75 -25.22
N GLU A 103 -12.39 -12.81 -26.06
CA GLU A 103 -12.22 -11.36 -25.82
C GLU A 103 -12.91 -10.90 -24.53
N MET A 104 -14.11 -11.39 -24.26
CA MET A 104 -14.84 -11.09 -23.01
C MET A 104 -14.10 -11.61 -21.78
N ILE A 105 -13.56 -12.84 -21.84
CA ILE A 105 -12.72 -13.41 -20.78
C ILE A 105 -11.49 -12.54 -20.55
N GLU A 106 -10.78 -12.13 -21.61
CA GLU A 106 -9.60 -11.27 -21.49
C GLU A 106 -9.94 -9.94 -20.82
N LYS A 107 -11.03 -9.29 -21.24
CA LYS A 107 -11.47 -8.01 -20.67
C LYS A 107 -11.80 -8.14 -19.19
N LEU A 108 -12.56 -9.16 -18.80
CA LEU A 108 -12.91 -9.41 -17.40
C LEU A 108 -11.66 -9.74 -16.58
N ALA A 109 -10.76 -10.58 -17.10
CA ALA A 109 -9.52 -10.95 -16.41
C ALA A 109 -8.60 -9.74 -16.15
N LYS A 110 -8.46 -8.85 -17.14
CA LYS A 110 -7.77 -7.57 -16.95
C LYS A 110 -8.46 -6.72 -15.88
N GLY A 111 -9.79 -6.62 -15.92
CA GLY A 111 -10.57 -5.92 -14.91
C GLY A 111 -10.38 -6.46 -13.50
N VAL A 112 -10.39 -7.78 -13.31
CA VAL A 112 -10.12 -8.44 -12.02
C VAL A 112 -8.71 -8.13 -11.53
N ARG A 113 -7.70 -8.25 -12.40
CA ARG A 113 -6.30 -7.95 -12.05
C ARG A 113 -6.14 -6.52 -11.55
N GLU A 114 -6.71 -5.54 -12.23
CA GLU A 114 -6.61 -4.14 -11.81
C GLU A 114 -7.33 -3.90 -10.48
N LYS A 115 -8.52 -4.48 -10.26
CA LYS A 115 -9.21 -4.38 -8.96
C LYS A 115 -8.41 -5.04 -7.82
N MET A 116 -7.73 -6.16 -8.08
CA MET A 116 -6.90 -6.84 -7.08
C MET A 116 -5.71 -5.98 -6.64
N LYS A 117 -5.04 -5.28 -7.57
CA LYS A 117 -3.93 -4.35 -7.23
C LYS A 117 -4.37 -3.26 -6.25
N LEU A 118 -5.57 -2.73 -6.43
CA LEU A 118 -6.14 -1.69 -5.55
C LEU A 118 -6.49 -2.22 -4.15
N THR A 119 -6.56 -3.54 -3.97
CA THR A 119 -6.91 -4.16 -2.68
C THR A 119 -5.67 -4.43 -1.82
N ALA A 120 -4.53 -4.77 -2.43
CA ALA A 120 -3.28 -5.09 -1.73
C ALA A 120 -2.48 -3.86 -1.28
N GLY A 121 -2.78 -2.67 -1.80
CA GLY A 121 -2.06 -1.42 -1.50
C GLY A 121 -2.81 -0.40 -0.63
N GLY A 122 -3.90 -0.80 0.04
CA GLY A 122 -4.63 0.11 0.94
C GLY A 122 -3.85 0.46 2.20
N PRO A 123 -3.99 1.67 2.78
CA PRO A 123 -3.22 2.09 3.95
C PRO A 123 -3.61 1.23 5.17
N SER A 124 -2.66 0.42 5.63
CA SER A 124 -2.66 -0.23 6.95
C SER A 124 -2.47 0.79 8.06
#